data_AF-A0A537JMW3-F1
#
_entry.id   AF-A0A537JMW3-F1
#
_cell.length_a   1.000
_cell.length_b   1.000
_cell.length_c   1.000
_cell.angle_alpha   90.00
_cell.angle_beta   90.00
_cell.angle_gamma   90.00
#
_symmetry.space_group_name_H-M   'P 1'
#
loop_
_entity.id
_entity.type
_entity.pdbx_description
1 polymer ?
#
loop_
_entity_poly.entity_id
_entity_poly.type
_entity_poly.pdbx_seq_one_letter_code
_entity_poly.pdbx_strand_id
1 'polypeptide(L)' 'MRRFTRLTNAFSKKIENHCFSIALYFVYYNFAKIHGSLSVTPAMQAGLTKRVMSIEDICMLADIEAPKKRGSYKKNERA' A
#
# COMPACT_ATOMS: atom_id res chain seq x y z
N MET A 1 -7.50 7.92 3.28
CA MET A 1 -7.10 7.13 2.09
C MET A 1 -7.74 7.73 0.84
N ARG A 2 -7.00 8.51 0.03
CA ARG A 2 -7.55 9.23 -1.16
C ARG A 2 -7.84 8.31 -2.37
N ARG A 3 -7.36 7.06 -2.34
CA ARG A 3 -7.55 6.09 -3.44
C ARG A 3 -9.00 5.65 -3.66
N PHE A 4 -9.90 5.83 -2.67
CA PHE A 4 -11.33 5.51 -2.80
C PHE A 4 -12.15 6.62 -3.48
N THR A 5 -11.62 7.84 -3.56
CA THR A 5 -12.36 8.98 -4.14
C THR A 5 -12.10 9.06 -5.65
N ARG A 6 -13.19 8.97 -6.44
CA ARG A 6 -13.16 9.22 -7.89
C ARG A 6 -12.81 10.70 -8.17
N LEU A 7 -12.21 10.98 -9.33
CA LEU A 7 -11.73 12.32 -9.74
C LEU A 7 -10.51 12.84 -8.94
N THR A 8 -9.58 11.94 -8.60
CA THR A 8 -8.28 12.33 -8.04
C THR A 8 -7.16 11.56 -8.75
N ASN A 9 -5.95 12.13 -8.78
CA ASN A 9 -4.77 11.45 -9.36
C ASN A 9 -4.37 10.17 -8.60
N ALA A 10 -4.91 9.99 -7.37
CA ALA A 10 -4.69 8.79 -6.57
C ALA A 10 -5.62 7.63 -6.93
N PHE A 11 -6.68 7.87 -7.73
CA PHE A 11 -7.62 6.85 -8.15
C PHE A 11 -7.01 5.94 -9.23
N SER A 12 -7.20 4.62 -9.10
CA SER A 12 -6.85 3.67 -10.15
C SER A 12 -8.11 3.03 -10.71
N LYS A 13 -8.16 2.87 -12.04
CA LYS A 13 -9.24 2.12 -12.71
C LYS A 13 -9.09 0.60 -12.53
N LYS A 14 -7.88 0.13 -12.25
CA LYS A 14 -7.58 -1.29 -12.00
C LYS A 14 -7.84 -1.62 -10.53
N ILE A 15 -8.62 -2.65 -10.27
CA ILE A 15 -8.99 -3.06 -8.91
C ILE A 15 -7.79 -3.61 -8.14
N GLU A 16 -6.87 -4.28 -8.83
CA GLU A 16 -5.67 -4.88 -8.23
C GLU A 16 -4.79 -3.81 -7.58
N ASN A 17 -4.60 -2.68 -8.26
CA ASN A 17 -3.86 -1.54 -7.74
C ASN A 17 -4.52 -0.94 -6.48
N HIS A 18 -5.84 -1.04 -6.39
CA HIS A 18 -6.57 -0.61 -5.22
C HIS A 18 -6.30 -1.54 -4.03
N CYS A 19 -6.39 -2.86 -4.26
CA CYS A 19 -6.04 -3.88 -3.27
C CYS A 19 -4.60 -3.72 -2.75
N PHE A 20 -3.63 -3.54 -3.64
CA PHE A 20 -2.22 -3.31 -3.23
C PHE A 20 -2.06 -2.06 -2.36
N SER A 21 -2.75 -0.97 -2.70
CA SER A 21 -2.68 0.25 -1.89
C SER A 21 -3.28 0.09 -0.50
N ILE A 22 -4.37 -0.67 -0.40
CA ILE A 22 -5.05 -0.99 0.85
C ILE A 22 -4.14 -1.82 1.74
N ALA A 23 -3.54 -2.89 1.16
CA ALA A 23 -2.61 -3.75 1.86
C ALA A 23 -1.44 -2.94 2.44
N LEU A 24 -0.78 -2.13 1.62
CA LEU A 24 0.33 -1.28 2.07
C LEU A 24 -0.08 -0.32 3.18
N TYR A 25 -1.25 0.32 3.04
CA TYR A 25 -1.73 1.28 4.04
C TYR A 25 -1.99 0.62 5.39
N PHE A 26 -2.70 -0.51 5.42
CA PHE A 26 -3.04 -1.18 6.67
C PHE A 26 -1.83 -1.85 7.33
N VAL A 27 -0.89 -2.39 6.55
CA VAL A 27 0.36 -2.93 7.11
C VAL A 27 1.14 -1.79 7.78
N TYR A 28 1.36 -0.68 7.07
CA TYR A 28 2.08 0.47 7.63
C TYR A 28 1.39 1.03 8.88
N TYR A 29 0.08 1.25 8.83
CA TYR A 29 -0.66 1.87 9.93
C TYR A 29 -0.69 0.99 11.18
N ASN A 30 -0.85 -0.33 11.02
CA ASN A 30 -0.98 -1.23 12.17
C ASN A 30 0.37 -1.66 12.75
N PHE A 31 1.41 -1.82 11.93
CA PHE A 31 2.66 -2.45 12.36
C PHE A 31 3.87 -1.50 12.42
N ALA A 32 3.89 -0.41 11.65
CA ALA A 32 5.03 0.51 11.58
C ALA A 32 4.76 1.87 12.24
N LYS A 33 3.53 2.39 12.13
CA LYS A 33 3.19 3.71 12.66
C LYS A 33 2.81 3.64 14.15
N ILE A 34 3.51 4.41 14.98
CA ILE A 34 3.11 4.64 16.36
C ILE A 34 1.84 5.50 16.38
N HIS A 35 0.81 5.03 17.08
CA HIS A 35 -0.45 5.76 17.19
C HIS A 35 -0.37 6.79 18.32
N GLY A 36 -0.69 8.05 18.04
CA GLY A 36 -0.49 9.16 19.00
C GLY A 36 -1.18 8.93 20.36
N SER A 37 -2.42 8.43 20.38
CA SER A 37 -3.14 8.18 21.63
C SER A 37 -2.71 6.90 22.36
N LEU A 38 -2.11 5.93 21.65
CA LEU A 38 -1.71 4.64 22.25
C LEU A 38 -0.24 4.64 22.65
N SER A 39 0.57 5.56 22.10
CA SER A 39 2.03 5.59 22.20
C SER A 39 2.75 4.32 21.71
N VAL A 40 2.01 3.33 21.20
CA VAL A 40 2.47 2.09 20.57
C VAL A 40 1.77 1.89 19.22
N THR A 41 2.18 0.88 18.46
CA THR A 41 1.48 0.53 17.23
C THR A 41 0.15 -0.19 17.56
N PRO A 42 -0.89 -0.06 16.72
CA PRO A 42 -2.15 -0.77 16.93
C PRO A 42 -1.98 -2.30 17.08
N ALA A 43 -1.08 -2.91 16.30
CA ALA A 43 -0.80 -4.34 16.40
C ALA A 43 -0.15 -4.74 17.74
N MET A 44 0.68 -3.87 18.32
CA MET A 44 1.25 -4.09 19.66
C MET A 44 0.18 -3.99 20.74
N GLN A 45 -0.72 -3.01 20.66
CA GLN A 45 -1.83 -2.87 21.60
C GLN A 45 -2.78 -4.07 21.55
N ALA A 46 -2.97 -4.65 20.36
CA ALA A 46 -3.76 -5.87 20.17
C ALA A 46 -3.00 -7.16 20.56
N GLY A 47 -1.73 -7.07 20.99
CA GLY A 47 -0.93 -8.23 21.40
C GLY A 47 -0.45 -9.11 20.23
N LEU A 48 -0.54 -8.63 18.99
CA LEU A 48 -0.15 -9.40 17.79
C LEU A 48 1.37 -9.39 17.57
N THR A 49 2.05 -8.31 17.95
CA THR A 49 3.50 -8.17 17.81
C THR A 49 4.11 -7.50 19.03
N LYS A 50 5.41 -7.71 19.24
CA LYS A 50 6.20 -7.05 20.29
C LYS A 50 7.19 -6.01 19.76
N ARG A 51 7.39 -5.97 18.44
CA ARG A 51 8.31 -5.06 17.75
C ARG A 51 7.57 -4.15 16.78
N VAL A 52 8.09 -2.95 16.61
CA VAL A 52 7.70 -2.04 15.53
C VAL A 52 8.36 -2.49 14.24
N MET A 53 7.59 -2.53 13.16
CA MET A 53 8.06 -2.90 11.83
C MET A 53 8.73 -1.69 11.15
N SER A 54 9.87 -1.90 10.49
CA SER A 54 10.52 -0.90 9.65
C SER A 54 9.90 -0.89 8.24
N ILE A 55 10.22 0.13 7.44
CA ILE A 55 9.80 0.13 6.02
C ILE A 55 10.46 -1.02 5.25
N GLU A 56 11.70 -1.37 5.61
CA GLU A 56 12.43 -2.49 4.99
C GLU A 56 11.74 -3.83 5.24
N ASP A 57 11.28 -4.08 6.48
CA ASP A 57 10.49 -5.28 6.80
C ASP A 57 9.26 -5.38 5.89
N ILE A 58 8.57 -4.27 5.63
CA ILE A 58 7.38 -4.24 4.77
C ILE A 58 7.75 -4.56 3.31
N CYS A 59 8.86 -4.02 2.81
CA CYS A 59 9.34 -4.31 1.47
C CYS A 59 9.73 -5.79 1.29
N MET A 60 10.32 -6.40 2.32
CA MET A 60 10.68 -7.84 2.29
C MET A 60 9.47 -8.78 2.28
N LEU A 61 8.28 -8.32 2.67
CA LEU A 61 7.04 -9.11 2.59
C LEU A 61 6.47 -9.17 1.17
N ALA A 62 6.91 -8.29 0.26
CA ALA A 62 6.41 -8.27 -1.11
C ALA A 62 7.19 -9.24 -1.99
N ASP A 63 6.48 -9.97 -2.85
CA ASP A 63 7.11 -10.81 -3.86
C ASP A 63 7.92 -9.94 -4.85
N ILE A 64 9.19 -10.29 -5.04
CA ILE A 64 10.06 -9.59 -5.99
C ILE A 64 9.72 -10.08 -7.40
N GLU A 65 8.72 -9.47 -8.04
CA GLU A 65 8.52 -9.65 -9.48
C GLU A 65 9.57 -8.83 -10.25
N ALA A 66 10.24 -9.48 -11.22
CA ALA A 66 11.14 -8.79 -12.12
C ALA A 66 10.38 -7.68 -12.90
N PRO A 67 10.97 -6.49 -13.07
CA PRO A 67 10.31 -5.39 -13.76
C PRO A 67 9.96 -5.78 -15.20
N LYS A 68 8.67 -5.75 -15.54
CA LYS A 68 8.19 -6.04 -16.90
C LYS A 68 8.52 -4.85 -17.80
N LYS A 69 9.16 -5.09 -18.95
CA LYS A 69 9.43 -4.04 -19.95
C LYS A 69 8.09 -3.44 -20.40
N ARG A 70 7.93 -2.13 -20.23
CA ARG A 70 6.72 -1.42 -20.66
C ARG A 70 6.57 -1.54 -22.19
N GLY A 71 5.41 -1.99 -22.65
CA GLY A 71 5.07 -2.05 -24.08
C GLY A 71 4.76 -0.67 -24.67
N SER A 72 4.65 -0.60 -26.00
CA SER A 72 4.24 0.62 -26.72
C SER A 72 2.84 1.09 -26.28
N TYR A 73 2.63 2.41 -26.21
CA TYR A 73 1.31 2.97 -25.91
C TYR A 73 0.36 2.70 -27.07
N LYS A 74 -0.83 2.16 -26.79
CA LYS A 74 -1.85 1.93 -27.83
C LYS A 74 -2.34 3.28 -28.34
N LYS A 75 -2.12 3.55 -29.63
CA LYS A 75 -2.66 4.74 -30.30
C LYS A 75 -4.18 4.58 -30.39
N ASN A 76 -4.93 5.54 -29.83
CA ASN A 76 -6.38 5.57 -30.03
C ASN A 76 -6.64 6.09 -31.44
N GLU A 77 -7.31 5.30 -32.28
CA GLU A 77 -7.66 5.65 -33.66
C GLU A 77 -8.86 6.61 -33.77
N ARG A 78 -9.47 6.97 -32.63
CA ARG A 78 -10.57 7.94 -32.58
C ARG A 78 -9.99 9.34 -32.38
N ALA A 79 -9.67 10.00 -33.49
CA ALA A 79 -9.51 11.44 -33.60
C ALA A 79 -10.73 12.01 -34.33
#